data_AF-A0A365NF22-F1
#
_entry.id   AF-A0A365NF22-F1
#
_cell.length_a   1.000
_cell.length_b   1.000
_cell.length_c   1.000
_cell.angle_alpha   90.00
_cell.angle_beta   90.00
_cell.angle_gamma   90.00
#
_symmetry.space_group_name_H-M   'P 1'
#
loop_
_entity.id
_entity.type
_entity.pdbx_description
1 polymer ?
#
loop_
_entity_poly.entity_id
_entity_poly.type
_entity_poly.pdbx_seq_one_letter_code
_entity_poly.pdbx_strand_id
1 'polypeptide(L)'
;MTDDSQDKAPLVDTAESLRAKPRKPTHTKFYPVGHISLDDRNEKTGNFVLDLPKEGVYWIKTFYVSKALRSKGIGRAAMDIVESMAIEEPLCAKTLALDTAEKEMQKKLYREKNGKELGSTNQDWYERRGYRLIHMQPGHYLDDEEPPVDAVFLRRDIA
;
A
#
# COMPACT_ATOMS: atom_id res chain seq x y z
N MET A 1 7.99 -9.22 15.10
CA MET A 1 6.80 -10.09 14.81
C MET A 1 5.52 -9.40 15.29
N THR A 2 4.77 -8.71 14.42
CA THR A 2 3.57 -7.94 14.82
C THR A 2 2.39 -8.86 15.14
N ASP A 3 1.82 -8.64 16.32
CA ASP A 3 0.71 -9.36 16.93
C ASP A 3 -0.57 -9.30 16.06
N ASP A 4 -0.96 -10.43 15.45
CA ASP A 4 -2.19 -10.66 14.67
C ASP A 4 -3.48 -10.65 15.57
N SER A 5 -3.43 -10.13 16.80
CA SER A 5 -4.53 -10.24 17.79
C SER A 5 -5.67 -9.22 17.65
N GLN A 6 -5.46 -8.10 16.96
CA GLN A 6 -6.49 -7.04 16.84
C GLN A 6 -7.57 -7.35 15.77
N ASP A 7 -7.34 -8.28 14.84
CA ASP A 7 -8.24 -8.61 13.72
C ASP A 7 -9.47 -9.47 14.11
N LYS A 8 -9.77 -9.65 15.42
CA LYS A 8 -10.82 -10.60 15.87
C LYS A 8 -12.14 -9.96 16.29
N ALA A 9 -12.14 -8.68 16.67
CA ALA A 9 -13.35 -8.00 17.11
C ALA A 9 -14.04 -7.29 15.93
N PRO A 10 -15.38 -7.34 15.81
CA PRO A 10 -16.08 -6.58 14.80
C PRO A 10 -15.92 -5.08 15.05
N LEU A 11 -15.64 -4.32 13.99
CA LEU A 11 -15.72 -2.87 13.98
C LEU A 11 -17.16 -2.43 13.76
N VAL A 12 -17.48 -1.21 14.20
CA VAL A 12 -18.76 -0.56 13.91
C VAL A 12 -18.51 0.50 12.84
N ASP A 13 -19.33 0.53 11.80
CA ASP A 13 -19.25 1.61 10.81
C ASP A 13 -19.67 2.95 11.43
N THR A 14 -18.68 3.75 11.78
CA THR A 14 -18.83 5.10 12.34
C THR A 14 -18.45 6.21 11.35
N ALA A 15 -18.09 5.88 10.11
CA ALA A 15 -17.55 6.90 9.21
C ALA A 15 -18.64 7.86 8.71
N GLU A 16 -18.43 9.15 9.00
CA GLU A 16 -19.34 10.25 8.66
C GLU A 16 -19.10 10.80 7.24
N SER A 17 -18.07 10.30 6.56
CA SER A 17 -17.80 10.62 5.17
C SER A 17 -17.33 9.38 4.41
N LEU A 18 -17.48 9.44 3.09
CA LEU A 18 -16.89 8.49 2.15
C LEU A 18 -16.53 9.27 0.90
N ARG A 19 -15.29 9.13 0.40
CA ARG A 19 -14.78 9.90 -0.75
C ARG A 19 -14.87 11.42 -0.51
N ALA A 20 -14.56 11.87 0.72
CA ALA A 20 -14.71 13.26 1.16
C ALA A 20 -16.11 13.88 0.93
N LYS A 21 -17.13 13.05 0.71
CA LYS A 21 -18.54 13.44 0.69
C LYS A 21 -19.18 13.02 2.01
N PRO A 22 -19.98 13.89 2.66
CA PRO A 22 -20.71 13.51 3.86
C PRO A 22 -21.61 12.30 3.60
N ARG A 23 -21.68 11.39 4.58
CA ARG A 23 -22.64 10.27 4.58
C ARG A 23 -23.13 10.01 5.99
N LYS A 24 -24.26 9.33 6.12
CA LYS A 24 -24.72 8.82 7.41
C LYS A 24 -23.97 7.52 7.74
N PRO A 25 -23.33 7.39 8.92
CA PRO A 25 -22.79 6.11 9.37
C PRO A 25 -23.91 5.06 9.45
N THR A 26 -23.62 3.82 9.02
CA THR A 26 -24.61 2.74 9.09
C THR A 26 -24.72 2.14 10.49
N HIS A 27 -23.72 2.36 11.36
CA HIS A 27 -23.57 1.73 12.68
C HIS A 27 -23.67 0.20 12.66
N THR A 28 -23.47 -0.40 11.48
CA THR A 28 -23.48 -1.85 11.31
C THR A 28 -22.13 -2.43 11.72
N LYS A 29 -22.16 -3.59 12.37
CA LYS A 29 -20.95 -4.33 12.72
C LYS A 29 -20.39 -5.06 11.49
N PHE A 30 -19.08 -4.99 11.29
CA PHE A 30 -18.39 -5.73 10.25
C PHE A 30 -17.03 -6.24 10.73
N TYR A 31 -16.56 -7.34 10.15
CA TYR A 31 -15.22 -7.86 10.41
C TYR A 31 -14.26 -7.32 9.35
N PRO A 32 -13.25 -6.51 9.73
CA PRO A 32 -12.27 -6.02 8.77
C PRO A 32 -11.44 -7.19 8.22
N VAL A 33 -11.25 -7.20 6.91
CA VAL A 33 -10.41 -8.20 6.22
C VAL A 33 -9.13 -7.60 5.64
N GLY A 34 -8.93 -6.30 5.85
CA GLY A 34 -7.85 -5.51 5.29
C GLY A 34 -8.16 -4.02 5.34
N HIS A 35 -7.20 -3.21 4.93
CA HIS A 35 -7.33 -1.77 4.75
C HIS A 35 -6.35 -1.27 3.67
N ILE A 36 -6.66 -0.11 3.10
CA ILE A 36 -5.83 0.62 2.15
C ILE A 36 -6.10 2.11 2.36
N SER A 37 -5.07 2.95 2.33
CA SER A 37 -5.22 4.40 2.42
C SER A 37 -4.75 5.08 1.15
N LEU A 38 -5.32 6.26 0.92
CA LEU A 38 -4.97 7.15 -0.17
C LEU A 38 -4.77 8.55 0.40
N ASP A 39 -3.53 9.02 0.40
CA ASP A 39 -3.12 10.25 1.07
C ASP A 39 -2.67 11.31 0.04
N ASP A 40 -2.94 12.59 0.31
CA ASP A 40 -2.46 13.72 -0.52
C ASP A 40 -0.97 14.03 -0.30
N ARG A 41 -0.37 13.43 0.73
CA ARG A 41 1.01 13.67 1.16
C ARG A 41 1.70 12.37 1.51
N ASN A 42 3.01 12.34 1.30
CA ASN A 42 3.88 11.36 1.94
C ASN A 42 4.83 12.10 2.88
N GLU A 43 4.78 11.74 4.16
CA GLU A 43 5.74 12.20 5.16
C GLU A 43 7.07 11.50 4.86
N LYS A 44 7.80 12.04 3.86
CA LYS A 44 9.04 11.43 3.38
C LYS A 44 10.01 11.29 4.54
N THR A 45 10.47 10.07 4.79
CA THR A 45 11.61 9.81 5.65
C THR A 45 12.88 9.83 4.78
N GLY A 46 13.49 11.01 4.59
CA GLY A 46 14.80 11.15 3.96
C GLY A 46 15.01 12.42 3.10
N ASN A 47 16.28 12.75 2.85
CA ASN A 47 16.70 13.85 1.99
C ASN A 47 16.86 13.38 0.53
N PHE A 48 15.74 13.13 -0.15
CA PHE A 48 15.76 12.81 -1.58
C PHE A 48 14.58 13.46 -2.32
N VAL A 49 14.81 13.74 -3.60
CA VAL A 49 13.82 14.28 -4.52
C VAL A 49 13.25 13.14 -5.35
N LEU A 50 11.93 13.04 -5.40
CA LEU A 50 11.24 12.07 -6.22
C LEU A 50 10.81 12.73 -7.53
N ASP A 51 10.94 12.01 -8.64
CA ASP A 51 10.37 12.41 -9.93
C ASP A 51 8.83 12.28 -9.88
N LEU A 52 8.18 13.27 -9.28
CA LEU A 52 6.74 13.37 -9.14
C LEU A 52 6.27 14.77 -9.56
N PRO A 53 5.08 14.89 -10.17
CA PRO A 53 4.42 16.17 -10.38
C PRO A 53 4.23 16.94 -9.07
N LYS A 54 4.11 18.27 -9.16
CA LYS A 54 3.87 19.13 -7.98
C LYS A 54 2.46 18.97 -7.40
N GLU A 55 1.49 18.61 -8.23
CA GLU A 55 0.06 18.54 -7.88
C GLU A 55 -0.58 17.29 -8.51
N GLY A 56 -1.72 16.86 -7.96
CA GLY A 56 -2.47 15.72 -8.46
C GLY A 56 -1.79 14.37 -8.20
N VAL A 57 -0.88 14.32 -7.22
CA VAL A 57 -0.20 13.09 -6.77
C VAL A 57 -0.85 12.61 -5.48
N TYR A 58 -1.31 11.37 -5.47
CA TYR A 58 -1.81 10.70 -4.28
C TYR A 58 -1.01 9.44 -3.98
N TRP A 59 -0.90 9.13 -2.69
CA TRP A 59 -0.07 8.06 -2.18
C TRP A 59 -0.92 6.90 -1.70
N ILE A 60 -0.70 5.73 -2.28
CA ILE A 60 -1.24 4.49 -1.71
C ILE A 60 -0.36 4.10 -0.54
N LYS A 61 -0.96 4.03 0.65
CA LYS A 61 -0.26 3.62 1.88
C LYS A 61 -1.05 2.55 2.62
N THR A 62 -0.39 1.97 3.62
CA THR A 62 -0.95 1.01 4.58
C THR A 62 -1.81 -0.07 3.93
N PHE A 63 -1.38 -0.61 2.78
CA PHE A 63 -2.16 -1.62 2.10
C PHE A 63 -1.96 -2.99 2.74
N TYR A 64 -2.96 -3.42 3.50
CA TYR A 64 -2.98 -4.70 4.19
C TYR A 64 -4.20 -5.52 3.78
N VAL A 65 -3.97 -6.81 3.57
CA VAL A 65 -5.01 -7.83 3.44
C VAL A 65 -4.68 -8.96 4.40
N SER A 66 -5.68 -9.40 5.16
CA SER A 66 -5.59 -10.52 6.09
C SER A 66 -4.93 -11.73 5.42
N LYS A 67 -3.92 -12.30 6.09
CA LYS A 67 -3.10 -13.42 5.56
C LYS A 67 -3.98 -14.59 5.10
N ALA A 68 -5.02 -14.92 5.86
CA ALA A 68 -5.94 -16.02 5.57
C ALA A 68 -6.74 -15.81 4.26
N LEU A 69 -6.85 -14.58 3.79
CA LEU A 69 -7.65 -14.19 2.63
C LEU A 69 -6.79 -13.74 1.43
N ARG A 70 -5.46 -13.81 1.55
CA ARG A 70 -4.55 -13.55 0.43
C ARG A 70 -4.73 -14.58 -0.69
N SER A 71 -4.35 -14.20 -1.91
CA SER A 71 -4.50 -15.03 -3.12
C SER A 71 -5.96 -15.38 -3.51
N LYS A 72 -6.95 -14.68 -2.94
CA LYS A 72 -8.38 -14.79 -3.31
C LYS A 72 -8.88 -13.62 -4.16
N GLY A 73 -7.97 -12.82 -4.74
CA GLY A 73 -8.30 -11.67 -5.59
C GLY A 73 -8.68 -10.38 -4.84
N ILE A 74 -8.86 -10.41 -3.52
CA ILE A 74 -9.26 -9.25 -2.71
C ILE A 74 -8.32 -8.06 -2.91
N GLY A 75 -7.00 -8.29 -2.86
CA GLY A 75 -6.06 -7.19 -3.00
C GLY A 75 -6.09 -6.54 -4.39
N ARG A 76 -6.34 -7.34 -5.45
CA ARG A 76 -6.53 -6.82 -6.80
C ARG A 76 -7.79 -5.96 -6.89
N ALA A 77 -8.91 -6.47 -6.37
CA ALA A 77 -10.17 -5.74 -6.36
C ALA A 77 -10.08 -4.43 -5.55
N ALA A 78 -9.39 -4.44 -4.40
CA ALA A 78 -9.17 -3.24 -3.59
C ALA A 78 -8.37 -2.17 -4.36
N MET A 79 -7.29 -2.56 -5.05
CA MET A 79 -6.53 -1.64 -5.88
C MET A 79 -7.33 -1.14 -7.09
N ASP A 80 -8.13 -1.99 -7.74
CA ASP A 80 -8.98 -1.57 -8.86
C ASP A 80 -9.98 -0.47 -8.40
N ILE A 81 -10.56 -0.62 -7.20
CA ILE A 81 -11.46 0.36 -6.61
C ILE A 81 -10.70 1.65 -6.23
N VAL A 82 -9.53 1.55 -5.59
CA VAL A 82 -8.75 2.73 -5.16
C VAL A 82 -8.23 3.51 -6.36
N GLU A 83 -7.74 2.85 -7.39
CA GLU A 83 -7.28 3.50 -8.62
C GLU A 83 -8.44 4.24 -9.32
N SER A 84 -9.63 3.63 -9.40
CA SER A 84 -10.82 4.29 -9.92
C SER A 84 -11.28 5.47 -9.05
N MET A 85 -11.22 5.31 -7.73
CA MET A 85 -11.61 6.38 -6.80
C MET A 85 -10.65 7.58 -6.86
N ALA A 86 -9.38 7.35 -7.13
CA ALA A 86 -8.37 8.40 -7.18
C ALA A 86 -8.63 9.39 -8.32
N ILE A 87 -9.10 8.93 -9.49
CA ILE A 87 -9.37 9.81 -10.65
C ILE A 87 -10.70 10.56 -10.57
N GLU A 88 -11.61 10.12 -9.70
CA GLU A 88 -12.93 10.75 -9.53
C GLU A 88 -12.87 11.98 -8.62
N GLU A 89 -13.87 12.86 -8.74
CA GLU A 89 -14.06 13.94 -7.77
C GLU A 89 -14.30 13.36 -6.36
N PRO A 90 -13.69 13.96 -5.31
CA PRO A 90 -13.00 15.25 -5.33
C PRO A 90 -11.47 15.17 -5.49
N LEU A 91 -10.90 13.98 -5.71
CA LEU A 91 -9.45 13.78 -5.68
C LEU A 91 -8.79 14.14 -7.02
N CYS A 92 -9.41 13.78 -8.14
CA CYS A 92 -8.95 14.12 -9.49
C CYS A 92 -7.44 13.85 -9.69
N ALA A 93 -6.95 12.74 -9.15
CA ALA A 93 -5.56 12.35 -9.18
C ALA A 93 -5.10 12.10 -10.63
N LYS A 94 -3.88 12.54 -10.94
CA LYS A 94 -3.20 12.28 -12.23
C LYS A 94 -2.12 11.22 -12.07
N THR A 95 -1.54 11.12 -10.89
CA THR A 95 -0.47 10.19 -10.57
C THR A 95 -0.73 9.52 -9.22
N LEU A 96 -0.52 8.21 -9.18
CA LEU A 96 -0.40 7.46 -7.92
C LEU A 96 1.06 7.15 -7.63
N ALA A 97 1.43 7.25 -6.37
CA ALA A 97 2.75 6.89 -5.87
C ALA A 97 2.63 5.93 -4.67
N LEU A 98 3.64 5.10 -4.47
CA LEU A 98 3.76 4.22 -3.31
C LEU A 98 5.22 3.86 -3.07
N ASP A 99 5.52 3.38 -1.87
CA ASP A 99 6.77 2.69 -1.56
C ASP A 99 6.51 1.22 -1.20
N THR A 100 7.51 0.38 -1.48
CA THR A 100 7.51 -1.02 -1.03
C THR A 100 8.94 -1.56 -0.92
N ALA A 101 9.12 -2.73 -0.31
CA ALA A 101 10.43 -3.36 -0.19
C ALA A 101 11.01 -3.71 -1.56
N GLU A 102 12.32 -3.47 -1.73
CA GLU A 102 13.07 -3.82 -2.94
C GLU A 102 13.04 -5.34 -3.15
N LYS A 103 12.77 -5.75 -4.40
CA LYS A 103 12.42 -7.13 -4.72
C LYS A 103 13.58 -8.11 -4.55
N GLU A 104 14.79 -7.77 -4.97
CA GLU A 104 15.93 -8.70 -4.91
C GLU A 104 16.39 -8.92 -3.46
N MET A 105 16.35 -7.85 -2.66
CA MET A 105 16.56 -7.90 -1.22
C MET A 105 15.49 -8.74 -0.53
N GLN A 106 14.21 -8.52 -0.84
CA GLN A 106 13.11 -9.31 -0.28
C GLN A 106 13.23 -10.80 -0.63
N LYS A 107 13.56 -11.13 -1.88
CA LYS A 107 13.80 -12.53 -2.31
C LYS A 107 14.98 -13.14 -1.57
N LYS A 108 16.09 -12.41 -1.43
CA LYS A 108 17.28 -12.85 -0.69
C LYS A 108 16.93 -13.18 0.77
N LEU A 109 16.33 -12.24 1.50
CA LEU A 109 15.96 -12.44 2.91
C LEU A 109 14.96 -13.59 3.07
N TYR A 110 13.99 -13.72 2.17
CA TYR A 110 13.05 -14.83 2.19
C TYR A 110 13.74 -16.19 1.99
N ARG A 111 14.68 -16.29 1.04
CA ARG A 111 15.46 -17.50 0.80
C ARG A 111 16.35 -17.87 1.98
N GLU A 112 17.04 -16.90 2.57
CA GLU A 112 17.88 -17.12 3.76
C GLU A 112 17.06 -17.63 4.95
N LYS A 113 15.85 -17.09 5.15
CA LYS A 113 14.96 -17.46 6.26
C LYS A 113 14.20 -18.77 6.04
N ASN A 114 13.83 -19.10 4.80
CA ASN A 114 12.89 -20.20 4.51
C ASN A 114 13.48 -21.32 3.65
N GLY A 115 14.73 -21.19 3.17
CA GLY A 115 15.39 -22.18 2.32
C GLY A 115 14.80 -22.36 0.93
N LYS A 116 13.95 -21.43 0.46
CA LYS A 116 13.27 -21.51 -0.85
C LYS A 116 13.04 -20.14 -1.47
N GLU A 117 12.86 -20.10 -2.78
CA GLU A 117 12.59 -18.87 -3.53
C GLU A 117 11.20 -18.28 -3.24
N LEU A 118 11.12 -16.96 -3.18
CA LEU A 118 9.86 -16.23 -3.11
C LEU A 118 9.29 -16.04 -4.51
N GLY A 119 8.07 -16.53 -4.76
CA GLY A 119 7.48 -16.53 -6.11
C GLY A 119 7.15 -15.13 -6.67
N SER A 120 6.72 -14.19 -5.84
CA SER A 120 6.47 -12.80 -6.26
C SER A 120 6.60 -11.88 -5.07
N THR A 121 7.23 -10.73 -5.28
CA THR A 121 7.32 -9.63 -4.31
C THR A 121 6.16 -8.65 -4.49
N ASN A 122 6.02 -7.71 -3.56
CA ASN A 122 5.09 -6.59 -3.71
C ASN A 122 5.50 -5.69 -4.89
N GLN A 123 6.80 -5.41 -5.04
CA GLN A 123 7.30 -4.65 -6.19
C GLN A 123 6.93 -5.34 -7.50
N ASP A 124 7.16 -6.66 -7.65
CA ASP A 124 6.77 -7.40 -8.85
C ASP A 124 5.25 -7.28 -9.12
N TRP A 125 4.44 -7.26 -8.06
CA TRP A 125 2.99 -7.15 -8.18
C TRP A 125 2.55 -5.76 -8.66
N TYR A 126 3.12 -4.70 -8.11
CA TYR A 126 2.84 -3.33 -8.56
C TYR A 126 3.40 -3.04 -9.96
N GLU A 127 4.58 -3.56 -10.30
CA GLU A 127 5.14 -3.46 -11.66
C GLU A 127 4.19 -4.07 -12.69
N ARG A 128 3.58 -5.24 -12.39
CA ARG A 128 2.54 -5.85 -13.25
C ARG A 128 1.26 -5.03 -13.37
N ARG A 129 0.97 -4.14 -12.41
CA ARG A 129 -0.13 -3.17 -12.48
C ARG A 129 0.25 -1.88 -13.22
N GLY A 130 1.47 -1.79 -13.76
CA GLY A 130 1.95 -0.64 -14.51
C GLY A 130 2.61 0.45 -13.67
N TYR A 131 2.93 0.19 -12.40
CA TYR A 131 3.73 1.11 -11.60
C TYR A 131 5.20 0.97 -11.99
N ARG A 132 5.87 2.10 -12.21
CA ARG A 132 7.29 2.15 -12.59
C ARG A 132 8.15 2.69 -11.45
N LEU A 133 9.35 2.16 -11.33
CA LEU A 133 10.37 2.62 -10.38
C LEU A 133 10.74 4.07 -10.67
N ILE A 134 10.80 4.88 -9.61
CA ILE A 134 11.26 6.28 -9.67
C ILE A 134 12.41 6.59 -8.70
N HIS A 135 12.57 5.81 -7.64
CA HIS A 135 13.67 5.99 -6.68
C HIS A 135 13.90 4.71 -5.89
N MET A 136 15.13 4.51 -5.42
CA MET A 136 15.49 3.46 -4.47
C MET A 136 16.12 4.13 -3.25
N GLN A 137 15.63 3.77 -2.06
CA GLN A 137 16.09 4.32 -0.79
C GLN A 137 16.65 3.22 0.09
N PRO A 138 17.97 3.19 0.30
CA PRO A 138 18.60 2.21 1.19
C PRO A 138 18.15 2.35 2.65
N GLY A 139 18.00 1.22 3.34
CA GLY A 139 17.72 1.16 4.78
C GLY A 139 16.46 1.89 5.21
N HIS A 140 15.41 1.88 4.38
CA HIS A 140 14.20 2.65 4.60
C HIS A 140 13.27 2.02 5.65
N TYR A 141 13.08 0.70 5.56
CA TYR A 141 12.31 -0.03 6.57
C TYR A 141 13.27 -0.55 7.63
N LEU A 142 13.01 -0.13 8.87
CA LEU A 142 13.79 -0.49 10.06
C LEU A 142 12.91 -1.31 11.00
N ASP A 143 13.48 -2.38 11.52
CA ASP A 143 12.89 -3.23 12.56
C ASP A 143 14.04 -3.59 13.50
N ASP A 144 13.79 -3.58 14.82
CA ASP A 144 14.84 -3.81 15.82
C ASP A 144 15.40 -5.24 15.76
N GLU A 145 14.64 -6.20 15.22
CA GLU A 145 14.96 -7.63 15.19
C GLU A 145 15.36 -8.13 13.79
N GLU A 146 15.15 -7.34 12.74
CA GLU A 146 15.38 -7.73 11.35
C GLU A 146 16.37 -6.77 10.66
N PRO A 147 17.15 -7.23 9.66
CA PRO A 147 18.05 -6.34 8.94
C PRO A 147 17.28 -5.22 8.23
N PRO A 148 17.85 -4.00 8.12
CA PRO A 148 17.24 -2.90 7.38
C PRO A 148 16.88 -3.33 5.97
N VAL A 149 15.72 -2.94 5.47
CA VAL A 149 15.26 -3.27 4.11
C VAL A 149 15.18 -2.02 3.26
N ASP A 150 15.79 -2.08 2.07
CA ASP A 150 15.74 -1.04 1.07
C ASP A 150 14.30 -0.89 0.54
N ALA A 151 13.86 0.35 0.34
CA ALA A 151 12.58 0.63 -0.30
C ALA A 151 12.78 1.06 -1.75
N VAL A 152 11.79 0.72 -2.58
CA VAL A 152 11.60 1.30 -3.89
C VAL A 152 10.36 2.19 -3.86
N PHE A 153 10.49 3.37 -4.45
CA PHE A 153 9.36 4.26 -4.71
C PHE A 153 8.91 4.02 -6.14
N LEU A 154 7.62 3.74 -6.30
CA LEU A 154 7.00 3.49 -7.58
C LEU A 154 5.93 4.55 -7.86
N ARG A 155 5.71 4.86 -9.13
CA ARG A 155 4.60 5.70 -9.57
C ARG A 155 3.86 5.13 -10.76
N ARG A 156 2.62 5.55 -10.96
CA ARG A 156 1.84 5.29 -12.17
C ARG A 156 1.04 6.54 -12.53
N ASP A 157 1.12 6.94 -13.79
CA ASP A 157 0.27 7.99 -14.34
C ASP A 157 -1.08 7.35 -14.72
N ILE A 158 -2.19 7.89 -14.21
CA ILE A 158 -3.51 7.23 -14.17
C ILE A 158 -4.63 8.04 -14.86
N ALA A 159 -4.37 9.29 -15.24
CA ALA A 159 -5.26 10.16 -15.99
C ALA A 159 -4.47 11.18 -16.82
#